data_AF-W2D344-F1
#
_entry.id   AF-W2D344-F1
#
_cell.length_a   1.000
_cell.length_b   1.000
_cell.length_c   1.000
_cell.angle_alpha   90.00
_cell.angle_beta   90.00
_cell.angle_gamma   90.00
#
_symmetry.space_group_name_H-M   'P 1'
#
loop_
_entity.id
_entity.type
_entity.pdbx_description
1 polymer ?
#
loop_
_entity_poly.entity_id
_entity_poly.type
_entity_poly.pdbx_seq_one_letter_code
_entity_poly.pdbx_strand_id
1 'polypeptide(L)'
;MKTLILVVHPHLNESLINKRWVEELQKHPDKYEVHQLYEAYPDGKIDVAAEQQLMERYERIVFQYPLYWFNCPPLFKTWLDEVLTYGWAYGSQSGYK
;
A
#
# COMPACT_ATOMS: atom_id res chain seq x y z
N MET A 1 -6.21 -13.59 11.32
CA MET A 1 -5.38 -12.37 11.16
C MET A 1 -5.15 -12.17 9.68
N LYS A 2 -5.70 -11.09 9.11
CA LYS A 2 -5.62 -10.78 7.67
C LYS A 2 -4.36 -9.94 7.42
N THR A 3 -3.77 -10.03 6.23
CA THR A 3 -2.61 -9.22 5.81
C THR A 3 -3.07 -8.22 4.75
N LEU A 4 -2.69 -6.95 4.92
CA LEU A 4 -2.89 -5.93 3.89
C LEU A 4 -1.77 -6.02 2.85
N ILE A 5 -2.14 -6.11 1.59
CA ILE A 5 -1.22 -6.05 0.45
C ILE A 5 -1.47 -4.72 -0.27
N LEU A 6 -0.54 -3.78 -0.10
CA LEU A 6 -0.58 -2.48 -0.74
C LEU A 6 0.16 -2.59 -2.08
N VAL A 7 -0.61 -2.74 -3.16
CA VAL A 7 -0.10 -2.93 -4.51
C VAL A 7 0.10 -1.58 -5.16
N VAL A 8 1.36 -1.25 -5.44
CA VAL A 8 1.73 0.00 -6.10
C VAL A 8 2.32 -0.31 -7.47
N HIS A 9 1.43 -0.38 -8.47
CA HIS A 9 1.82 -0.67 -9.85
C HIS A 9 1.04 0.24 -10.81
N PRO A 10 1.70 1.13 -11.59
CA PRO A 10 1.01 2.13 -12.41
C PRO A 10 0.15 1.52 -13.54
N HIS A 11 0.61 0.38 -14.10
CA HIS A 11 -0.09 -0.32 -15.17
C HIS A 11 -0.31 -1.80 -14.82
N LEU A 12 -1.04 -2.09 -13.73
CA LEU A 12 -1.18 -3.48 -13.24
C LEU A 12 -1.76 -4.42 -14.29
N ASN A 13 -2.73 -3.96 -15.10
CA ASN A 13 -3.39 -4.76 -16.13
C ASN A 13 -2.44 -5.29 -17.21
N GLU A 14 -1.34 -4.56 -17.45
CA GLU A 14 -0.27 -4.91 -18.40
C GLU A 14 0.88 -5.69 -17.72
N SER A 15 0.85 -5.83 -16.40
CA SER A 15 1.88 -6.54 -15.64
C SER A 15 1.78 -8.05 -15.81
N LEU A 16 2.92 -8.73 -15.95
CA LEU A 16 2.95 -10.20 -15.97
C LEU A 16 3.01 -10.79 -14.55
N ILE A 17 3.94 -10.30 -13.72
CA ILE A 17 4.23 -10.91 -12.41
C ILE A 17 3.31 -10.37 -11.33
N ASN A 18 3.22 -9.04 -11.18
CA ASN A 18 2.41 -8.45 -10.12
C ASN A 18 0.92 -8.75 -10.28
N LYS A 19 0.44 -8.81 -11.52
CA LYS A 19 -0.93 -9.22 -11.83
C LYS A 19 -1.22 -10.64 -11.36
N ARG A 20 -0.35 -11.61 -11.67
CA ARG A 20 -0.50 -13.00 -11.22
C ARG A 20 -0.49 -13.12 -9.70
N TRP A 21 0.36 -12.35 -9.01
CA TRP A 21 0.37 -12.33 -7.55
C TRP A 21 -0.94 -11.77 -6.99
N VAL A 22 -1.47 -10.68 -7.56
CA VAL A 22 -2.77 -10.12 -7.16
C VAL A 22 -3.91 -11.12 -7.39
N GLU A 23 -3.97 -11.74 -8.57
CA GLU A 23 -4.97 -12.75 -8.91
C GLU A 23 -4.94 -13.94 -7.94
N GLU A 24 -3.75 -14.36 -7.47
CA GLU A 24 -3.63 -15.43 -6.48
C GLU A 24 -4.07 -14.97 -5.08
N LEU A 25 -3.66 -13.78 -4.64
CA LEU A 25 -4.03 -13.22 -3.34
C LEU A 25 -5.55 -13.05 -3.21
N GLN A 26 -6.22 -12.62 -4.30
CA GLN A 26 -7.66 -12.42 -4.35
C GLN A 26 -8.48 -13.71 -4.19
N LYS A 27 -7.87 -14.89 -4.41
CA LYS A 27 -8.53 -16.19 -4.14
C LYS A 27 -8.65 -16.50 -2.65
N HIS A 28 -7.96 -15.76 -1.79
CA HIS A 28 -7.94 -15.97 -0.34
C HIS A 28 -8.34 -14.69 0.43
N PRO A 29 -9.58 -14.20 0.24
CA PRO A 29 -10.05 -12.95 0.87
C PRO A 29 -10.20 -13.06 2.40
N ASP A 30 -10.20 -14.27 2.95
CA ASP A 30 -10.12 -14.54 4.39
C ASP A 30 -8.73 -14.24 4.97
N LYS A 31 -7.68 -14.24 4.13
CA LYS A 31 -6.28 -14.06 4.52
C LYS A 31 -5.68 -12.74 4.06
N TYR A 32 -6.12 -12.21 2.91
CA TYR A 32 -5.50 -11.02 2.30
C TYR A 32 -6.53 -9.96 1.94
N GLU A 33 -6.18 -8.69 2.16
CA GLU A 33 -6.86 -7.54 1.55
C GLU A 33 -5.90 -6.94 0.54
N VAL A 34 -6.34 -6.81 -0.70
CA VAL A 34 -5.55 -6.17 -1.76
C VAL A 34 -6.05 -4.74 -1.92
N HIS A 35 -5.17 -3.77 -1.70
CA HIS A 35 -5.43 -2.36 -1.94
C HIS A 35 -4.52 -1.86 -3.07
N GLN A 36 -5.10 -1.49 -4.20
CA GLN A 36 -4.37 -1.03 -5.38
C GLN A 36 -4.27 0.50 -5.39
N LEU A 37 -3.07 1.03 -5.16
CA LEU A 37 -2.90 2.45 -4.88
C LEU A 37 -3.20 3.35 -6.09
N TYR A 38 -2.79 2.93 -7.30
CA TYR A 38 -3.08 3.68 -8.54
C TYR A 38 -4.55 3.61 -8.97
N GLU A 39 -5.31 2.61 -8.50
CA GLU A 39 -6.76 2.52 -8.73
C GLU A 39 -7.53 3.39 -7.72
N ALA A 40 -7.09 3.43 -6.46
CA ALA A 40 -7.66 4.27 -5.42
C ALA A 40 -7.40 5.76 -5.66
N TYR A 41 -6.19 6.11 -6.14
CA TYR A 41 -5.75 7.49 -6.35
C TYR A 41 -5.26 7.72 -7.78
N PRO A 42 -6.14 7.69 -8.80
CA PRO A 42 -5.75 7.84 -10.20
C PRO A 42 -5.21 9.25 -10.53
N ASP A 43 -5.56 10.26 -9.73
CA ASP A 43 -5.04 11.62 -9.84
C ASP A 43 -3.86 11.91 -8.89
N GLY A 44 -3.42 10.89 -8.13
CA GLY A 44 -2.31 10.96 -7.19
C GLY A 44 -2.59 11.73 -5.89
N LYS A 45 -3.85 12.12 -5.62
CA LYS A 45 -4.21 12.81 -4.37
C LYS A 45 -4.58 11.80 -3.29
N ILE A 46 -3.65 11.53 -2.38
CA ILE A 46 -3.81 10.51 -1.35
C ILE A 46 -4.68 11.06 -0.21
N ASP A 47 -5.68 10.27 0.21
CA ASP A 47 -6.41 10.53 1.45
C ASP A 47 -5.63 9.95 2.62
N VAL A 48 -4.80 10.79 3.26
CA VAL A 48 -3.94 10.40 4.37
C VAL A 48 -4.73 9.74 5.50
N ALA A 49 -5.90 10.26 5.86
CA ALA A 49 -6.69 9.73 6.97
C ALA A 49 -7.26 8.35 6.62
N ALA A 50 -7.74 8.15 5.39
CA ALA A 50 -8.23 6.86 4.93
C ALA A 50 -7.13 5.80 4.90
N GLU A 51 -5.91 6.15 4.45
CA GLU A 51 -4.77 5.23 4.42
C GLU A 51 -4.32 4.84 5.84
N GLN A 52 -4.21 5.79 6.76
CA GLN A 52 -3.86 5.52 8.15
C GLN A 52 -4.90 4.60 8.81
N GLN A 53 -6.19 4.91 8.65
CA GLN A 53 -7.28 4.07 9.16
C GLN A 53 -7.30 2.69 8.50
N LEU A 54 -6.95 2.58 7.22
CA LEU A 54 -6.81 1.29 6.54
C LEU A 54 -5.68 0.48 7.20
N MET A 55 -4.51 1.07 7.40
CA MET A 55 -3.34 0.40 7.97
C MET A 55 -3.57 -0.07 9.41
N GLU A 56 -4.25 0.72 10.25
CA GLU A 56 -4.53 0.37 11.65
C GLU A 56 -5.40 -0.89 11.80
N ARG A 57 -6.13 -1.30 10.76
CA ARG A 57 -6.92 -2.54 10.77
C ARG A 57 -6.07 -3.80 10.64
N TYR A 58 -4.77 -3.67 10.35
CA TYR A 58 -3.91 -4.79 9.98
C TYR A 58 -2.64 -4.85 10.82
N GLU A 59 -2.31 -6.05 11.32
CA GLU A 59 -1.05 -6.31 12.01
C GLU A 59 0.12 -6.53 11.05
N ARG A 60 -0.17 -6.87 9.78
CA ARG A 60 0.84 -7.10 8.75
C ARG A 60 0.46 -6.36 7.48
N ILE A 61 1.44 -5.62 6.97
CA ILE A 61 1.34 -4.84 5.75
C ILE A 61 2.49 -5.26 4.83
N VAL A 62 2.19 -5.55 3.57
CA VAL A 62 3.16 -5.88 2.53
C VAL A 62 3.06 -4.83 1.43
N PHE A 63 4.18 -4.21 1.09
CA PHE A 63 4.28 -3.35 -0.07
C PHE A 63 4.70 -4.18 -1.27
N GLN A 64 3.83 -4.24 -2.29
CA GLN A 64 4.07 -4.99 -3.51
C GLN A 64 4.20 -4.02 -4.68
N TYR A 65 5.39 -3.95 -5.29
CA TYR A 65 5.65 -3.05 -6.41
C TYR A 65 6.75 -3.62 -7.33
N PRO A 66 6.77 -3.24 -8.62
CA PRO A 66 7.89 -3.55 -9.50
C PRO A 66 9.09 -2.67 -9.11
N LEU A 67 10.30 -3.24 -9.17
CA LEU A 67 11.53 -2.48 -8.96
C LEU A 67 11.82 -1.62 -10.20
N TYR A 68 11.71 -0.30 -10.07
CA TYR A 68 12.04 0.69 -11.10
C TYR A 68 13.27 1.49 -10.67
N TRP A 69 14.33 1.48 -11.48
CA TRP A 69 15.56 2.23 -11.20
C TRP A 69 16.14 1.99 -9.79
N PHE A 70 16.24 0.72 -9.40
CA PHE A 70 16.66 0.31 -8.05
C PHE A 70 15.79 0.87 -6.92
N ASN A 71 14.56 1.28 -7.24
CA ASN A 71 13.63 1.92 -6.31
C ASN A 71 12.17 1.54 -6.64
N CYS A 72 11.23 2.24 -6.04
CA CYS A 72 9.79 2.05 -6.18
C CYS A 72 9.14 3.01 -7.19
N PRO A 73 7.88 2.75 -7.61
CA PRO A 73 7.09 3.69 -8.39
C PRO A 73 6.85 5.01 -7.64
N PRO A 74 6.70 6.15 -8.35
CA PRO A 74 6.65 7.47 -7.74
C PRO A 74 5.51 7.65 -6.74
N LEU A 75 4.32 7.09 -7.02
CA LEU A 75 3.18 7.19 -6.12
C LEU A 75 3.45 6.50 -4.78
N PHE A 76 4.27 5.44 -4.75
CA PHE A 76 4.64 4.82 -3.48
C PHE A 76 5.50 5.76 -2.64
N LYS A 77 6.43 6.47 -3.27
CA LYS A 77 7.27 7.45 -2.56
C LYS A 77 6.43 8.62 -2.02
N THR A 78 5.50 9.14 -2.81
CA THR A 78 4.53 10.16 -2.35
C THR A 78 3.73 9.65 -1.17
N TRP A 79 3.21 8.42 -1.25
CA TRP A 79 2.47 7.80 -0.16
C TRP A 79 3.29 7.68 1.12
N LEU A 80 4.55 7.27 1.04
CA LEU A 80 5.43 7.20 2.21
C LEU A 80 5.63 8.59 2.84
N ASP A 81 5.75 9.64 2.03
CA ASP A 81 5.97 11.01 2.50
C ASP A 81 4.72 11.62 3.13
N GLU A 82 3.54 11.33 2.59
CA GLU A 82 2.27 11.93 3.03
C GLU A 82 1.58 11.14 4.15
N VAL A 83 1.65 9.81 4.12
CA VAL A 83 0.89 8.94 5.05
C VAL A 83 1.65 8.67 6.33
N LEU A 84 2.97 8.47 6.25
CA LEU A 84 3.79 8.18 7.43
C LEU A 84 4.14 9.48 8.16
N THR A 85 3.17 10.10 8.83
CA THR A 85 3.33 11.41 9.46
C THR A 85 3.91 11.34 10.87
N TYR A 86 4.55 12.43 11.30
CA TYR A 86 4.90 12.65 12.71
C TYR A 86 3.64 12.62 13.58
N GLY A 87 3.75 12.01 14.76
CA GLY A 87 2.63 11.85 15.69
C GLY A 87 1.71 10.67 15.37
N TRP A 88 1.92 10.01 14.22
CA TRP A 88 1.22 8.79 13.85
C TRP A 88 2.19 7.63 13.63
N ALA A 89 3.01 7.67 12.57
CA ALA A 89 3.97 6.60 12.27
C ALA A 89 5.26 6.71 13.10
N TYR A 90 5.67 7.94 13.44
CA TYR A 90 6.91 8.19 14.16
C TYR A 90 6.85 9.44 15.05
N GLY A 91 7.89 9.63 15.86
CA GLY A 91 8.06 10.82 16.70
C GLY A 91 7.46 10.68 18.10
N SER A 92 7.78 11.61 19.01
CA SER A 92 7.43 11.50 20.43
C SER A 92 5.93 11.55 20.74
N GLN A 93 5.10 11.89 19.75
CA GLN A 93 3.65 11.92 19.87
C GLN A 93 2.98 10.69 19.23
N SER A 94 3.72 9.79 18.58
CA SER A 94 3.11 8.55 18.09
C SER A 94 2.71 7.68 19.27
N GLY A 95 1.56 7.00 19.16
CA GLY A 95 1.05 6.07 20.18
C GLY A 95 1.93 4.83 20.38
N TYR A 96 2.96 4.67 19.55
CA TYR A 96 3.97 3.62 19.65
C TYR A 96 5.07 4.04 20.64
N LYS A 97 5.11 3.38 21.80
CA LYS A 97 6.23 3.44 22.76
C LYS A 97 7.19 2.29 22.55
#